data_AF-A0A8K1D6W0-F1
#
_entry.id   AF-A0A8K1D6W0-F1
#
_cell.length_a   1.000
_cell.length_b   1.000
_cell.length_c   1.000
_cell.angle_alpha   90.00
_cell.angle_beta   90.00
_cell.angle_gamma   90.00
#
_symmetry.space_group_name_H-M   'P 1'
#
loop_
_entity.id
_entity.type
_entity.pdbx_description
1 polymer ?
#
loop_
_entity_poly.entity_id
_entity_poly.type
_entity_poly.pdbx_seq_one_letter_code
_entity_poly.pdbx_strand_id
1 'polypeptide(L)'
;MAVAEIVFSDDLNTKNPNLVPYTPVMWQKLVRLGPQEYASALAIMKQDDTDETMLDMVKKLRAYGNTVHGPAHARIAAVKTCLRKLEDKIE
;
A
#
# COMPACT_ATOMS: atom_id res chain seq x y z
N MET A 1 8.50 11.09 11.15
CA MET A 1 9.12 9.76 11.17
C MET A 1 8.55 8.96 10.01
N ALA A 2 9.39 8.52 9.08
CA ALA A 2 8.95 7.78 7.90
C ALA A 2 8.56 6.34 8.30
N VAL A 3 7.62 5.71 7.59
CA VAL A 3 7.17 4.33 7.88
C VAL A 3 8.34 3.35 7.94
N ALA A 4 9.34 3.53 7.07
CA ALA A 4 10.57 2.75 7.07
C ALA A 4 11.40 2.93 8.36
N GLU A 5 11.46 4.12 8.94
CA GLU A 5 12.20 4.33 10.19
C GLU A 5 11.56 3.59 11.37
N ILE A 6 10.23 3.48 11.36
CA ILE A 6 9.49 2.79 12.43
C ILE A 6 9.59 1.28 12.28
N VAL A 7 9.41 0.78 11.06
CA VAL A 7 9.42 -0.67 10.78
C VAL A 7 10.84 -1.24 10.94
N PHE A 8 11.88 -0.49 10.54
CA PHE A 8 13.28 -0.92 10.51
C PHE A 8 14.10 -0.38 11.67
N SER A 9 13.47 0.21 12.69
CA SER A 9 14.10 0.86 13.85
C SER A 9 15.27 0.07 14.47
N ASP A 10 15.27 -1.26 14.36
CA ASP A 10 16.30 -2.16 14.90
C ASP A 10 17.32 -2.68 13.86
N ASP A 11 17.09 -2.47 12.55
CA ASP A 11 17.76 -3.17 11.43
C ASP A 11 18.20 -2.25 10.27
N LEU A 12 18.19 -0.93 10.46
CA LEU A 12 18.59 0.11 9.49
C LEU A 12 20.09 0.10 9.13
N ASN A 13 20.83 -0.96 9.46
CA ASN A 13 22.28 -1.00 9.33
C ASN A 13 22.68 -1.19 7.85
N THR A 14 22.75 -0.09 7.09
CA THR A 14 23.30 0.06 5.71
C THR A 14 22.73 -0.82 4.58
N LYS A 15 21.91 -1.83 4.87
CA LYS A 15 21.27 -2.68 3.87
C LYS A 15 20.16 -1.91 3.16
N ASN A 16 20.11 -2.07 1.84
CA ASN A 16 19.03 -1.55 1.02
C ASN A 16 17.69 -2.07 1.59
N PRO A 17 16.81 -1.18 2.08
CA PRO A 17 15.59 -1.57 2.80
C PRO A 17 14.62 -2.39 1.93
N ASN A 18 14.74 -2.30 0.60
CA ASN A 18 13.94 -3.10 -0.34
C ASN A 18 14.38 -4.58 -0.41
N LEU A 19 15.59 -4.90 0.04
CA LEU A 19 16.19 -6.24 -0.01
C LEU A 19 16.24 -6.91 1.36
N VAL A 20 15.73 -6.25 2.40
CA VAL A 20 15.68 -6.81 3.74
C VAL A 20 14.53 -7.83 3.80
N PRO A 21 14.80 -9.08 4.24
CA PRO A 21 13.76 -10.07 4.48
C PRO A 21 12.75 -9.56 5.49
N TYR A 22 11.47 -9.77 5.22
CA TYR A 22 10.42 -9.24 6.07
C TYR A 22 10.20 -10.11 7.30
N THR A 23 10.46 -9.56 8.49
CA THR A 23 10.30 -10.31 9.75
C THR A 23 8.87 -10.19 10.32
N PRO A 24 8.39 -11.18 11.09
CA PRO A 24 7.09 -11.08 11.77
C PRO A 24 6.96 -9.86 12.70
N VAL A 25 8.08 -9.41 13.28
CA VAL A 25 8.13 -8.21 14.13
C VAL A 25 7.90 -6.95 13.30
N MET A 26 8.50 -6.85 12.11
CA MET A 26 8.24 -5.76 11.17
C MET A 26 6.76 -5.72 10.75
N TRP A 27 6.13 -6.88 10.55
CA TRP A 27 4.70 -6.97 10.24
C TRP A 27 3.82 -6.39 11.35
N GLN A 28 4.07 -6.78 12.60
CA GLN A 28 3.31 -6.26 13.73
C GLN A 28 3.45 -4.74 13.87
N LYS A 29 4.65 -4.20 13.63
CA LYS A 29 4.88 -2.75 13.61
C LYS A 29 4.07 -2.09 12.49
N LEU A 30 4.05 -2.67 11.29
CA LEU A 30 3.28 -2.13 10.15
C LEU A 30 1.75 -2.18 10.38
N VAL A 31 1.22 -3.29 10.87
CA VAL A 31 -0.21 -3.46 11.18
C VAL A 31 -0.67 -2.42 12.21
N ARG A 32 0.19 -2.09 13.19
CA ARG A 32 -0.08 -1.06 14.20
C ARG A 32 -0.02 0.38 13.67
N LEU A 33 0.69 0.61 12.57
CA LEU A 33 0.80 1.93 11.94
C LEU A 33 -0.34 2.22 10.97
N GLY A 34 -0.97 1.17 10.44
CA GLY A 34 -2.12 1.31 9.54
C GLY A 34 -3.36 1.85 10.28
N PRO A 35 -4.21 2.64 9.60
CA PRO A 35 -5.54 2.95 10.09
C PRO A 35 -6.32 1.68 10.44
N GLN A 36 -7.19 1.75 11.45
CA GLN A 36 -7.91 0.58 11.97
C GLN A 36 -8.72 -0.14 10.89
N GLU A 37 -9.21 0.59 9.88
CA GLU A 37 -9.96 0.04 8.75
C GLU A 37 -9.10 -0.90 7.87
N TYR A 38 -7.78 -0.69 7.86
CA TYR A 38 -6.83 -1.52 7.10
C TYR A 38 -6.17 -2.60 7.96
N ALA A 39 -6.19 -2.48 9.30
CA ALA A 39 -5.54 -3.43 10.21
C ALA A 39 -6.04 -4.87 10.01
N SER A 40 -7.34 -5.07 9.80
CA SER A 40 -7.91 -6.40 9.52
C SER A 40 -7.49 -6.95 8.16
N ALA A 41 -7.43 -6.10 7.13
CA ALA A 41 -6.97 -6.50 5.79
C ALA A 41 -5.48 -6.86 5.81
N LEU A 42 -4.67 -6.06 6.52
CA LEU A 42 -3.28 -6.36 6.76
C LEU A 42 -3.12 -7.66 7.55
N ALA A 43 -3.90 -7.90 8.61
CA ALA A 43 -3.81 -9.17 9.37
C ALA A 43 -4.14 -10.42 8.53
N ILE A 44 -4.99 -10.29 7.51
CA ILE A 44 -5.39 -11.37 6.59
C ILE A 44 -4.41 -11.54 5.42
N MET A 45 -3.65 -10.49 5.05
CA MET A 45 -2.59 -10.60 4.05
C MET A 45 -1.56 -11.61 4.54
N LYS A 46 -1.65 -12.81 3.98
CA LYS A 46 -0.79 -13.92 4.32
C LYS A 46 0.65 -13.56 3.95
N GLN A 47 1.59 -13.82 4.87
CA GLN A 47 2.99 -13.96 4.51
C GLN A 47 3.06 -15.28 3.71
N ASP A 48 2.90 -15.17 2.38
CA ASP A 48 2.82 -16.34 1.49
C ASP A 48 4.17 -17.04 1.37
N ASP A 49 5.28 -16.33 1.65
CA ASP A 49 6.64 -16.84 1.61
C ASP A 49 7.45 -16.46 2.85
N THR A 50 8.27 -17.39 3.33
CA THR A 50 9.22 -17.16 4.44
C THR A 50 10.35 -16.21 4.09
N ASP A 51 10.55 -15.89 2.80
CA ASP A 51 11.61 -15.01 2.28
C ASP A 51 11.07 -13.76 1.55
N GLU A 52 9.79 -13.41 1.78
CA GLU A 52 9.21 -12.23 1.12
C GLU A 52 9.95 -10.94 1.49
N THR A 53 10.36 -10.18 0.47
CA THR A 53 11.07 -8.91 0.67
C THR A 53 10.09 -7.76 0.91
N MET A 54 10.57 -6.67 1.51
CA MET A 54 9.78 -5.44 1.67
C MET A 54 9.21 -4.96 0.32
N LEU A 55 9.95 -5.10 -0.77
CA LEU A 55 9.48 -4.71 -2.10
C LEU A 55 8.25 -5.50 -2.54
N ASP A 56 8.22 -6.80 -2.26
CA ASP A 56 7.09 -7.66 -2.61
C ASP A 56 5.86 -7.34 -1.77
N MET A 57 6.05 -7.01 -0.49
CA MET A 57 4.99 -6.50 0.36
C MET A 57 4.43 -5.17 -0.14
N VAL A 58 5.29 -4.23 -0.56
CA VAL A 58 4.86 -2.95 -1.15
C VAL A 58 4.05 -3.17 -2.45
N LYS A 59 4.46 -4.13 -3.29
CA LYS A 59 3.69 -4.50 -4.49
C LYS A 59 2.31 -5.04 -4.12
N LYS A 60 2.21 -5.92 -3.11
CA LYS A 60 0.93 -6.47 -2.64
C LYS A 60 0.01 -5.37 -2.06
N LEU A 61 0.55 -4.47 -1.24
CA LEU A 61 -0.21 -3.34 -0.69
C LEU A 61 -0.71 -2.39 -1.78
N ARG A 62 0.13 -2.11 -2.78
CA ARG A 62 -0.26 -1.33 -3.96
C ARG A 62 -1.38 -2.04 -4.74
N ALA A 63 -1.26 -3.35 -4.95
CA ALA A 63 -2.28 -4.13 -5.63
C ALA A 63 -3.61 -4.11 -4.84
N TYR A 64 -3.57 -4.26 -3.52
CA TYR A 64 -4.75 -4.13 -2.66
C TYR A 64 -5.41 -2.75 -2.78
N GLY A 65 -4.63 -1.67 -2.64
CA GLY A 65 -5.14 -0.31 -2.81
C GLY A 65 -5.75 -0.08 -4.19
N ASN A 66 -5.14 -0.62 -5.24
CA ASN A 66 -5.67 -0.57 -6.60
C ASN A 66 -6.95 -1.40 -6.77
N THR A 67 -7.08 -2.55 -6.11
CA THR A 67 -8.31 -3.35 -6.17
C THR A 67 -9.45 -2.67 -5.42
N VAL A 68 -9.18 -2.15 -4.22
CA VAL A 68 -10.19 -1.48 -3.38
C VAL A 68 -10.62 -0.14 -3.98
N HIS A 69 -9.66 0.66 -4.45
CA HIS A 69 -9.92 2.03 -4.89
C HIS A 69 -9.88 2.24 -6.40
N GLY A 70 -9.32 1.33 -7.19
CA GLY A 70 -9.24 1.44 -8.64
C GLY A 70 -10.59 1.59 -9.32
N PRO A 71 -11.61 0.77 -8.98
CA PRO A 71 -12.96 0.95 -9.52
C PRO A 71 -13.56 2.32 -9.18
N ALA A 72 -13.33 2.83 -7.96
CA ALA A 72 -13.79 4.16 -7.56
C ALA A 72 -13.06 5.27 -8.34
N HIS A 73 -11.74 5.18 -8.49
CA HIS A 73 -10.94 6.13 -9.26
C HIS A 73 -11.32 6.14 -10.74
N ALA A 74 -11.57 4.97 -11.33
CA ALA A 74 -12.03 4.84 -12.72
C ALA A 74 -13.38 5.51 -12.93
N ARG A 75 -14.32 5.33 -11.99
CA ARG A 75 -15.64 5.99 -12.04
C ARG A 75 -15.51 7.50 -11.91
N ILE A 76 -14.69 8.00 -10.98
CA ILE A 76 -14.42 9.44 -10.82
C ILE A 76 -13.79 10.02 -12.10
N ALA A 77 -12.83 9.31 -12.70
CA ALA A 77 -12.18 9.73 -13.95
C ALA A 77 -13.18 9.77 -15.13
N ALA A 78 -14.07 8.77 -15.23
CA ALA A 78 -15.12 8.75 -16.24
C ALA A 78 -16.09 9.93 -16.07
N VAL A 79 -16.51 10.24 -14.83
CA VAL A 79 -17.35 11.41 -14.52
C VAL A 79 -16.64 12.71 -14.88
N LYS A 80 -15.38 12.90 -14.50
CA LYS A 80 -14.58 14.09 -14.87
C LYS A 80 -14.41 14.25 -16.38
N THR A 81 -14.34 13.15 -17.12
CA THR A 81 -14.23 13.18 -18.59
C THR A 81 -15.57 13.54 -19.23
N CYS A 82 -16.67 13.03 -18.68
CA CYS A 82 -18.01 13.38 -19.13
C CYS A 82 -18.33 14.86 -18.88
N LEU A 83 -17.99 15.38 -17.70
CA LEU A 83 -18.16 16.79 -17.35
C LEU A 83 -17.42 17.72 -18.30
N ARG A 84 -16.13 17.44 -18.58
CA ARG A 84 -15.36 18.24 -19.56
C ARG A 84 -15.99 18.27 -20.95
N LYS A 85 -16.44 17.11 -21.46
CA LYS A 85 -17.14 17.05 -22.75
C LYS A 85 -18.46 17.80 -22.77
N LEU A 86 -19.08 18.01 -21.61
CA LEU A 86 -20.31 18.79 -21.48
C LEU A 86 -19.99 20.29 -21.46
N GLU A 87 -18.94 20.68 -20.73
CA GLU A 87 -18.42 22.06 -20.69
C GLU A 87 -18.01 22.53 -22.10
N ASP A 88 -17.24 21.71 -22.84
CA ASP A 88 -16.82 21.99 -24.22
C ASP A 88 -17.98 22.14 -25.23
N LYS A 89 -19.19 21.71 -24.86
CA LYS A 89 -20.40 21.79 -25.70
C LYS A 89 -21.27 22.99 -25.40
N ILE A 90 -21.03 23.67 -24.29
CA ILE A 90 -21.79 24.83 -23.82
C ILE A 90 -21.07 26.14 -24.17
N GLU A 91 -19.78 26.06 -24.51
CA GLU A 91 -18.99 27.13 -25.15
C GLU A 91 -19.28 27.26 -26.65
#